data_AF-A0A1G7FKW3-F1
#
_entry.id   AF-A0A1G7FKW3-F1
#
_cell.length_a   1.000
_cell.length_b   1.000
_cell.length_c   1.000
_cell.angle_alpha   90.00
_cell.angle_beta   90.00
_cell.angle_gamma   90.00
#
_symmetry.space_group_name_H-M   'P 1'
#
loop_
_entity.id
_entity.type
_entity.pdbx_description
1 polymer ?
#
loop_
_entity_poly.entity_id
_entity_poly.type
_entity_poly.pdbx_seq_one_letter_code
_entity_poly.pdbx_strand_id
1 'polypeptide(L)'
;MHKRLRLTLATAAAATLTGGLLTLSAATASAAPTPGATTADADFNGDGLGDVATSATRAYVDGKKAAGQITVLYGGGGHTTISQNSAGVPGAAETEDYFGSDLAYGDFDGDGYDDLATGAGGEDVGDDVDGGTAVILWGSASGLHGGTTVKDPRPTKHDRFGGILEAADLNGDGRVDLALGTTTSATVDIYRGGFTRGGSTGGQYTLLPPILSGNGDGLRNLHSGDANGDGIEDLIVNGYENDTYDAYDANFWFPGSSSGVRAGTSQKLPAGFVTDVGDTDGDGYGDIIYGIGWDDGIAGARKGGAVLIGHGSADGPAYGDQQSFSQDTSGVPGGGEKGDSFGAELDLGDINGDGHLDLVVGTPGEDLDGVKDAGAVTILYGAADGSGITGTGAKMLSQDSPGVPNSDETGDFFGSDVHVDDLDSDGLGDVVVGASGENSDNGAVYPLLSGSDGSLKGTAGIYVSTVGVSGSGTPLLGNNFAD
;
A
#
# COMPACT_ATOMS: atom_id res chain seq x y z
N MET A 1 63.63 -44.97 -1.60
CA MET A 1 64.94 -44.29 -1.66
C MET A 1 64.83 -43.11 -2.62
N HIS A 2 65.39 -41.96 -2.23
CA HIS A 2 65.57 -40.70 -2.95
C HIS A 2 64.38 -39.74 -3.14
N LYS A 3 64.30 -38.76 -2.22
CA LYS A 3 63.95 -37.36 -2.52
C LYS A 3 64.93 -36.79 -3.54
N ARG A 4 64.46 -35.96 -4.48
CA ARG A 4 65.16 -34.75 -4.93
C ARG A 4 64.17 -33.63 -5.22
N LEU A 5 64.65 -32.43 -4.92
CA LEU A 5 64.03 -31.12 -4.82
C LEU A 5 64.58 -30.25 -5.98
N ARG A 6 63.90 -29.12 -6.27
CA ARG A 6 64.38 -27.91 -7.01
C ARG A 6 64.28 -27.97 -8.55
N LEU A 7 64.05 -26.90 -9.32
CA LEU A 7 64.03 -25.45 -9.10
C LEU A 7 63.23 -24.78 -10.27
N THR A 8 62.74 -23.58 -10.01
CA THR A 8 62.19 -22.52 -10.90
C THR A 8 62.88 -22.32 -12.26
N LEU A 9 62.11 -21.89 -13.29
CA LEU A 9 62.38 -20.63 -14.01
C LEU A 9 61.19 -20.16 -14.88
N ALA A 10 60.96 -18.86 -14.82
CA ALA A 10 60.00 -18.10 -15.60
C ALA A 10 60.40 -17.99 -17.09
N THR A 11 59.42 -17.78 -17.95
CA THR A 11 59.66 -17.07 -19.22
C THR A 11 58.49 -16.12 -19.47
N ALA A 12 58.76 -14.84 -19.25
CA ALA A 12 57.93 -13.74 -19.68
C ALA A 12 58.12 -13.54 -21.18
N ALA A 13 57.03 -13.50 -21.94
CA ALA A 13 57.00 -12.94 -23.28
C ALA A 13 56.22 -11.63 -23.21
N ALA A 14 56.96 -10.52 -23.10
CA ALA A 14 56.41 -9.19 -23.31
C ALA A 14 56.30 -8.95 -24.81
N ALA A 15 55.07 -8.87 -25.33
CA ALA A 15 54.78 -8.25 -26.61
C ALA A 15 53.97 -6.98 -26.33
N THR A 16 54.66 -5.84 -26.37
CA THR A 16 54.07 -4.52 -26.36
C THR A 16 53.38 -4.27 -27.69
N LEU A 17 52.04 -4.17 -27.69
CA LEU A 17 51.31 -3.47 -28.74
C LEU A 17 50.69 -2.22 -28.14
N THR A 18 51.32 -1.10 -28.44
CA THR A 18 50.81 0.26 -28.28
C THR A 18 49.62 0.49 -29.19
N GLY A 19 48.49 0.93 -28.65
CA GLY A 19 47.41 1.55 -29.43
C GLY A 19 46.02 1.31 -28.85
N GLY A 20 45.49 2.35 -28.19
CA GLY A 20 44.08 2.41 -27.76
C GLY A 20 43.93 2.39 -26.25
N LEU A 21 44.09 3.55 -25.61
CA LEU A 21 43.57 3.77 -24.26
C LEU A 21 42.03 3.83 -24.37
N LEU A 22 41.38 2.68 -24.38
CA LEU A 22 39.99 2.58 -23.94
C LEU A 22 40.03 2.72 -22.42
N THR A 23 39.77 3.93 -21.93
CA THR A 23 39.29 4.10 -20.56
C THR A 23 37.91 3.47 -20.49
N LEU A 24 37.87 2.14 -20.33
CA LEU A 24 36.75 1.51 -19.65
C LEU A 24 36.87 1.98 -18.20
N SER A 25 36.24 3.10 -17.89
CA SER A 25 35.72 3.33 -16.55
C SER A 25 34.80 2.15 -16.29
N ALA A 26 35.33 1.13 -15.60
CA ALA A 26 34.47 0.17 -14.95
C ALA A 26 33.51 1.00 -14.13
N ALA A 27 32.22 0.98 -14.49
CA ALA A 27 31.19 1.39 -13.57
C ALA A 27 31.49 0.62 -12.29
N THR A 28 31.75 1.35 -11.20
CA THR A 28 31.61 0.75 -9.89
C THR A 28 30.23 0.12 -9.90
N ALA A 29 30.16 -1.20 -9.74
CA ALA A 29 28.90 -1.82 -9.40
C ALA A 29 28.36 -1.00 -8.23
N SER A 30 27.23 -0.33 -8.46
CA SER A 30 26.47 0.19 -7.34
C SER A 30 26.17 -1.03 -6.50
N ALA A 31 26.47 -0.97 -5.20
CA ALA A 31 25.85 -1.90 -4.29
C ALA A 31 24.33 -1.82 -4.53
N ALA A 32 23.64 -2.95 -4.44
CA ALA A 32 22.20 -2.91 -4.23
C ALA A 32 21.93 -1.92 -3.07
N PRO A 33 20.86 -1.12 -3.12
CA PRO A 33 20.48 -0.28 -1.99
C PRO A 33 20.52 -1.15 -0.73
N THR A 34 21.14 -0.61 0.32
CA THR A 34 21.08 -1.22 1.64
C THR A 34 19.61 -1.32 2.02
N PRO A 35 19.07 -2.49 2.40
CA PRO A 35 17.81 -2.53 3.12
C PRO A 35 17.98 -1.67 4.37
N GLY A 36 17.16 -0.64 4.55
CA GLY A 36 17.28 0.31 5.67
C GLY A 36 17.49 1.78 5.30
N ALA A 37 17.12 2.19 4.10
CA ALA A 37 16.68 3.57 3.87
C ALA A 37 15.29 3.44 3.24
N THR A 38 14.27 3.98 3.89
CA THR A 38 12.95 4.18 3.27
C THR A 38 13.22 4.89 1.94
N THR A 39 13.01 4.20 0.82
CA THR A 39 12.76 4.91 -0.42
C THR A 39 11.46 5.65 -0.19
N ALA A 40 11.40 6.95 -0.47
CA ALA A 40 10.10 7.62 -0.55
C ALA A 40 9.23 6.78 -1.48
N ASP A 41 8.09 6.32 -0.97
CA ASP A 41 7.29 5.30 -1.63
C ASP A 41 6.63 5.90 -2.87
N ALA A 42 5.99 7.07 -2.71
CA ALA A 42 5.51 7.88 -3.83
C ALA A 42 6.19 9.26 -3.88
N ASP A 43 6.69 9.64 -5.06
CA ASP A 43 7.19 11.00 -5.35
C ASP A 43 6.59 11.49 -6.70
N PHE A 44 5.33 11.92 -6.66
CA PHE A 44 4.60 12.37 -7.85
C PHE A 44 5.21 13.64 -8.46
N ASN A 45 5.99 14.37 -7.67
CA ASN A 45 6.52 15.68 -8.02
C ASN A 45 8.05 15.69 -8.29
N GLY A 46 8.74 14.60 -7.98
CA GLY A 46 10.16 14.35 -8.26
C GLY A 46 11.10 15.21 -7.43
N ASP A 47 10.70 15.65 -6.22
CA ASP A 47 11.54 16.47 -5.35
C ASP A 47 12.32 15.68 -4.30
N GLY A 48 12.11 14.36 -4.25
CA GLY A 48 12.79 13.42 -3.36
C GLY A 48 12.23 13.39 -1.94
N LEU A 49 11.05 13.97 -1.70
CA LEU A 49 10.27 13.84 -0.47
C LEU A 49 9.08 12.94 -0.75
N GLY A 50 8.67 12.15 0.24
CA GLY A 50 7.46 11.33 0.18
C GLY A 50 6.20 12.18 0.01
N ASP A 51 5.35 11.79 -0.94
CA ASP A 51 4.07 12.39 -1.25
C ASP A 51 2.92 11.44 -0.90
N VAL A 52 1.87 11.93 -0.25
CA VAL A 52 0.73 11.08 0.13
C VAL A 52 -0.50 11.41 -0.70
N ALA A 53 -1.03 10.43 -1.43
CA ALA A 53 -2.33 10.51 -2.09
C ALA A 53 -3.42 9.95 -1.18
N THR A 54 -4.53 10.66 -1.04
CA THR A 54 -5.67 10.23 -0.22
C THR A 54 -7.00 10.55 -0.88
N SER A 55 -7.99 9.71 -0.64
CA SER A 55 -9.32 9.86 -1.20
C SER A 55 -10.24 10.74 -0.32
N ALA A 56 -11.17 11.42 -1.00
CA ALA A 56 -12.41 11.95 -0.45
C ALA A 56 -13.56 11.46 -1.35
N THR A 57 -13.68 10.14 -1.45
CA THR A 57 -14.45 9.39 -2.45
C THR A 57 -15.93 9.76 -2.49
N ARG A 58 -16.46 10.29 -1.39
CA ARG A 58 -17.87 10.68 -1.27
C ARG A 58 -18.10 12.19 -1.38
N ALA A 59 -17.06 12.96 -1.73
CA ALA A 59 -17.13 14.40 -1.93
C ALA A 59 -18.10 14.79 -3.05
N TYR A 60 -18.62 16.00 -2.94
CA TYR A 60 -19.40 16.63 -4.01
C TYR A 60 -18.48 17.30 -5.02
N VAL A 61 -18.76 17.12 -6.31
CA VAL A 61 -18.10 17.84 -7.41
C VAL A 61 -19.18 18.52 -8.26
N ASP A 62 -19.13 19.86 -8.37
CA ASP A 62 -20.10 20.66 -9.14
C ASP A 62 -21.59 20.32 -8.86
N GLY A 63 -21.90 20.00 -7.60
CA GLY A 63 -23.26 19.67 -7.16
C GLY A 63 -23.68 18.20 -7.36
N LYS A 64 -22.79 17.36 -7.88
CA LYS A 64 -22.95 15.91 -7.96
C LYS A 64 -22.54 15.27 -6.65
N LYS A 65 -23.46 14.52 -6.03
CA LYS A 65 -23.23 13.85 -4.75
C LYS A 65 -22.32 12.65 -4.96
N ALA A 66 -21.32 12.45 -4.10
CA ALA A 66 -20.42 11.29 -4.14
C ALA A 66 -19.78 11.06 -5.53
N ALA A 67 -19.45 12.15 -6.20
CA ALA A 67 -18.65 12.10 -7.43
C ALA A 67 -17.19 11.75 -7.11
N GLY A 68 -16.71 12.13 -5.92
CA GLY A 68 -15.38 11.80 -5.44
C GLY A 68 -14.28 12.76 -5.87
N GLN A 69 -13.26 12.88 -5.02
CA GLN A 69 -12.06 13.66 -5.26
C GLN A 69 -10.86 12.93 -4.64
N ILE A 70 -9.67 13.20 -5.15
CA ILE A 70 -8.39 12.76 -4.59
C ILE A 70 -7.62 13.99 -4.18
N THR A 71 -6.93 13.94 -3.04
CA THR A 71 -6.00 14.97 -2.59
C THR A 71 -4.61 14.37 -2.54
N VAL A 72 -3.63 15.01 -3.17
CA VAL A 72 -2.21 14.68 -2.97
C VAL A 72 -1.60 15.73 -2.08
N LEU A 73 -0.92 15.28 -1.03
CA LEU A 73 -0.17 16.05 -0.06
C LEU A 73 1.30 15.90 -0.41
N TYR A 74 1.93 17.01 -0.83
CA TYR A 74 3.32 16.94 -1.23
C TYR A 74 4.23 17.00 -0.01
N GLY A 75 5.29 16.18 -0.03
CA GLY A 75 6.38 16.24 0.93
C GLY A 75 6.96 17.66 1.03
N GLY A 76 7.38 18.08 2.22
CA GLY A 76 7.83 19.46 2.47
C GLY A 76 6.75 20.56 2.35
N GLY A 77 5.53 20.20 1.96
CA GLY A 77 4.32 21.01 2.07
C GLY A 77 3.74 21.50 0.74
N GLY A 78 2.42 21.45 0.65
CA GLY A 78 1.66 21.78 -0.55
C GLY A 78 0.57 20.73 -0.74
N HIS A 79 -0.37 20.99 -1.65
CA HIS A 79 -1.31 19.95 -2.07
C HIS A 79 -1.90 20.26 -3.44
N THR A 80 -2.48 19.24 -4.06
CA THR A 80 -3.43 19.38 -5.17
C THR A 80 -4.66 18.53 -4.89
N THR A 81 -5.81 18.95 -5.44
CA THR A 81 -7.07 18.21 -5.31
C THR A 81 -7.67 18.00 -6.70
N ILE A 82 -7.94 16.75 -7.03
CA ILE A 82 -8.27 16.28 -8.38
C ILE A 82 -9.64 15.59 -8.36
N SER A 83 -10.40 15.76 -9.45
CA SER A 83 -11.63 15.03 -9.73
C SER A 83 -11.70 14.72 -11.23
N GLN A 84 -12.70 13.96 -11.68
CA GLN A 84 -12.97 13.78 -13.12
C GLN A 84 -13.22 15.10 -13.88
N ASN A 85 -13.63 16.18 -13.19
CA ASN A 85 -13.79 17.51 -13.81
C ASN A 85 -12.46 18.29 -13.94
N SER A 86 -11.36 17.80 -13.35
CA SER A 86 -10.06 18.46 -13.44
C SER A 86 -9.51 18.45 -14.87
N ALA A 87 -8.78 19.50 -15.23
CA ALA A 87 -8.31 19.69 -16.60
C ALA A 87 -7.42 18.53 -17.06
N GLY A 88 -7.81 17.87 -18.15
CA GLY A 88 -7.06 16.77 -18.74
C GLY A 88 -7.31 15.40 -18.09
N VAL A 89 -8.11 15.33 -17.03
CA VAL A 89 -8.59 14.07 -16.47
C VAL A 89 -9.72 13.55 -17.38
N PRO A 90 -9.69 12.29 -17.82
CA PRO A 90 -10.77 11.71 -18.61
C PRO A 90 -12.09 11.59 -17.83
N GLY A 91 -13.21 11.68 -18.55
CA GLY A 91 -14.55 11.57 -17.96
C GLY A 91 -15.12 12.92 -17.54
N ALA A 92 -16.21 12.87 -16.78
CA ALA A 92 -16.81 14.02 -16.12
C ALA A 92 -17.54 13.53 -14.87
N ALA A 93 -17.54 14.33 -13.80
CA ALA A 93 -18.19 13.96 -12.56
C ALA A 93 -19.71 13.80 -12.73
N GLU A 94 -20.22 12.66 -12.30
CA GLU A 94 -21.60 12.27 -12.16
C GLU A 94 -21.91 11.91 -10.70
N THR A 95 -23.18 11.57 -10.44
CA THR A 95 -23.61 11.29 -9.07
C THR A 95 -23.26 9.85 -8.76
N GLU A 96 -22.56 9.61 -7.66
CA GLU A 96 -22.18 8.27 -7.18
C GLU A 96 -21.12 7.58 -8.07
N ASP A 97 -20.24 8.33 -8.73
CA ASP A 97 -19.08 7.77 -9.47
C ASP A 97 -17.98 7.25 -8.54
N TYR A 98 -17.86 7.84 -7.35
CA TYR A 98 -16.84 7.49 -6.37
C TYR A 98 -15.40 7.59 -6.92
N PHE A 99 -15.04 8.66 -7.63
CA PHE A 99 -13.65 8.90 -8.05
C PHE A 99 -12.72 8.96 -6.84
N GLY A 100 -11.63 8.19 -6.89
CA GLY A 100 -10.83 7.87 -5.71
C GLY A 100 -11.33 6.64 -4.94
N SER A 101 -12.11 5.75 -5.58
CA SER A 101 -12.65 4.55 -4.90
C SER A 101 -11.57 3.60 -4.40
N ASP A 102 -10.43 3.63 -5.09
CA ASP A 102 -9.19 2.98 -4.69
C ASP A 102 -8.02 3.70 -5.39
N LEU A 103 -6.81 3.54 -4.86
CA LEU A 103 -5.60 4.25 -5.26
C LEU A 103 -4.40 3.29 -5.26
N ALA A 104 -3.58 3.34 -6.32
CA ALA A 104 -2.29 2.66 -6.37
C ALA A 104 -1.29 3.52 -7.15
N TYR A 105 -0.01 3.50 -6.82
CA TYR A 105 0.98 4.40 -7.45
C TYR A 105 2.18 3.68 -8.08
N GLY A 106 2.99 4.45 -8.81
CA GLY A 106 4.27 4.02 -9.37
C GLY A 106 4.53 4.66 -10.73
N ASP A 107 5.79 4.67 -11.18
CA ASP A 107 6.17 5.22 -12.50
C ASP A 107 5.68 4.32 -13.67
N PHE A 108 4.42 4.51 -14.09
CA PHE A 108 3.78 3.69 -15.12
C PHE A 108 4.33 3.97 -16.53
N ASP A 109 4.74 5.23 -16.82
CA ASP A 109 5.26 5.63 -18.13
C ASP A 109 6.80 5.69 -18.25
N GLY A 110 7.51 5.50 -17.13
CA GLY A 110 8.96 5.39 -17.05
C GLY A 110 9.67 6.73 -17.20
N ASP A 111 9.06 7.83 -16.79
CA ASP A 111 9.62 9.19 -16.92
C ASP A 111 10.33 9.70 -15.65
N GLY A 112 10.30 8.90 -14.57
CA GLY A 112 10.99 9.16 -13.31
C GLY A 112 10.20 10.02 -12.33
N TYR A 113 8.89 10.18 -12.54
CA TYR A 113 7.94 10.68 -11.53
C TYR A 113 6.93 9.57 -11.26
N ASP A 114 6.53 9.38 -10.01
CA ASP A 114 5.45 8.44 -9.76
C ASP A 114 4.14 8.97 -10.32
N ASP A 115 3.32 8.04 -10.80
CA ASP A 115 1.99 8.28 -11.32
C ASP A 115 0.95 7.69 -10.35
N LEU A 116 -0.31 8.11 -10.46
CA LEU A 116 -1.38 7.59 -9.59
C LEU A 116 -2.47 6.92 -10.43
N ALA A 117 -2.65 5.61 -10.26
CA ALA A 117 -3.84 4.90 -10.72
C ALA A 117 -4.99 5.10 -9.73
N THR A 118 -6.19 5.33 -10.26
CA THR A 118 -7.38 5.52 -9.43
C THR A 118 -8.66 5.04 -10.11
N GLY A 119 -9.59 4.55 -9.29
CA GLY A 119 -10.92 4.12 -9.68
C GLY A 119 -12.00 5.19 -9.58
N ALA A 120 -13.02 5.06 -10.42
CA ALA A 120 -14.37 5.56 -10.19
C ALA A 120 -15.34 4.38 -10.39
N GLY A 121 -15.45 3.54 -9.38
CA GLY A 121 -16.21 2.29 -9.45
C GLY A 121 -17.71 2.45 -9.71
N GLY A 122 -18.28 3.64 -9.55
CA GLY A 122 -19.68 3.92 -9.87
C GLY A 122 -19.93 4.59 -11.23
N GLU A 123 -18.89 4.82 -12.03
CA GLU A 123 -19.02 5.48 -13.34
C GLU A 123 -19.96 4.70 -14.26
N ASP A 124 -20.93 5.40 -14.87
CA ASP A 124 -21.77 4.88 -15.93
C ASP A 124 -21.00 4.85 -17.27
N VAL A 125 -20.76 3.67 -17.84
CA VAL A 125 -20.04 3.50 -19.11
C VAL A 125 -21.01 3.28 -20.26
N GLY A 126 -21.44 4.38 -20.87
CA GLY A 126 -22.37 4.35 -22.00
C GLY A 126 -23.79 4.00 -21.58
N ASP A 127 -24.25 2.77 -21.83
CA ASP A 127 -25.55 2.26 -21.37
C ASP A 127 -25.41 1.30 -20.16
N ASP A 128 -24.17 1.04 -19.71
CA ASP A 128 -23.87 0.16 -18.59
C ASP A 128 -23.81 0.98 -17.29
N VAL A 129 -24.73 0.69 -16.37
CA VAL A 129 -24.85 1.44 -15.11
C VAL A 129 -23.85 0.87 -14.10
N ASP A 130 -23.11 1.74 -13.42
CA ASP A 130 -22.02 1.36 -12.51
C ASP A 130 -20.97 0.45 -13.18
N GLY A 131 -20.71 0.61 -14.48
CA GLY A 131 -19.69 -0.18 -15.20
C GLY A 131 -18.28 0.04 -14.61
N GLY A 132 -18.05 1.25 -14.11
CA GLY A 132 -16.80 1.67 -13.47
C GLY A 132 -15.71 2.04 -14.47
N THR A 133 -14.74 2.82 -14.01
CA THR A 133 -13.56 3.19 -14.80
C THR A 133 -12.31 3.26 -13.93
N ALA A 134 -11.15 3.10 -14.57
CA ALA A 134 -9.85 3.34 -13.96
C ALA A 134 -9.06 4.35 -14.79
N VAL A 135 -8.33 5.23 -14.13
CA VAL A 135 -7.55 6.30 -14.74
C VAL A 135 -6.15 6.32 -14.14
N ILE A 136 -5.12 6.46 -14.98
CA ILE A 136 -3.78 6.82 -14.51
C ILE A 136 -3.63 8.34 -14.65
N LEU A 137 -3.32 9.01 -13.54
CA LEU A 137 -2.98 10.42 -13.45
C LEU A 137 -1.46 10.54 -13.51
N TRP A 138 -0.94 11.39 -14.39
CA TRP A 138 0.49 11.41 -14.70
C TRP A 138 1.28 12.35 -13.78
N GLY A 139 2.36 11.86 -13.20
CA GLY A 139 3.35 12.62 -12.44
C GLY A 139 4.10 13.63 -13.30
N SER A 140 4.68 14.64 -12.63
CA SER A 140 5.56 15.63 -13.26
C SER A 140 6.25 16.48 -12.20
N ALA A 141 7.24 17.30 -12.59
CA ALA A 141 7.84 18.31 -11.71
C ALA A 141 6.86 19.36 -11.11
N SER A 142 5.58 19.33 -11.46
CA SER A 142 4.51 20.12 -10.86
C SER A 142 3.46 19.28 -10.12
N GLY A 143 3.77 18.01 -9.89
CA GLY A 143 2.89 16.96 -9.39
C GLY A 143 1.92 16.41 -10.45
N LEU A 144 0.86 15.76 -9.98
CA LEU A 144 -0.11 15.07 -10.84
C LEU A 144 -0.83 16.00 -11.81
N HIS A 145 -0.88 15.62 -13.09
CA HIS A 145 -1.53 16.41 -14.13
C HIS A 145 -2.14 15.59 -15.28
N GLY A 146 -3.42 15.85 -15.57
CA GLY A 146 -4.17 15.11 -16.59
C GLY A 146 -4.22 13.61 -16.32
N GLY A 147 -4.67 12.82 -17.30
CA GLY A 147 -4.67 11.37 -17.13
C GLY A 147 -5.07 10.59 -18.38
N THR A 148 -5.12 9.28 -18.25
CA THR A 148 -5.50 8.36 -19.31
C THR A 148 -6.34 7.22 -18.74
N THR A 149 -7.49 6.96 -19.37
CA THR A 149 -8.36 5.85 -19.00
C THR A 149 -7.67 4.52 -19.31
N VAL A 150 -7.60 3.63 -18.32
CA VAL A 150 -7.21 2.23 -18.50
C VAL A 150 -8.36 1.49 -19.16
N LYS A 151 -8.08 0.79 -20.25
CA LYS A 151 -9.12 0.21 -21.09
C LYS A 151 -9.67 -1.08 -20.47
N ASP A 152 -10.91 -1.02 -19.98
CA ASP A 152 -11.66 -2.22 -19.59
C ASP A 152 -11.73 -3.26 -20.76
N PRO A 153 -11.25 -4.51 -20.55
CA PRO A 153 -11.34 -5.57 -21.56
C PRO A 153 -12.77 -6.09 -21.79
N ARG A 154 -13.70 -5.81 -20.86
CA ARG A 154 -15.04 -6.38 -20.79
C ARG A 154 -16.10 -5.34 -20.32
N PRO A 155 -16.23 -4.17 -21.00
CA PRO A 155 -17.01 -3.00 -20.57
C PRO A 155 -18.54 -3.14 -20.59
N THR A 156 -19.08 -4.35 -20.72
CA THR A 156 -20.53 -4.60 -20.60
C THR A 156 -20.81 -5.80 -19.69
N LYS A 157 -19.80 -6.20 -18.91
CA LYS A 157 -19.74 -7.42 -18.12
C LYS A 157 -18.97 -7.23 -16.82
N HIS A 158 -18.26 -6.11 -16.68
CA HIS A 158 -17.73 -5.65 -15.42
C HIS A 158 -18.68 -4.59 -14.90
N ASP A 159 -19.06 -4.78 -13.65
CA ASP A 159 -19.60 -3.69 -12.84
C ASP A 159 -18.48 -3.32 -11.89
N ARG A 160 -18.31 -2.02 -11.59
CA ARG A 160 -17.29 -1.49 -10.70
C ARG A 160 -15.85 -1.80 -11.13
N PHE A 161 -15.58 -1.77 -12.44
CA PHE A 161 -14.22 -1.80 -12.93
C PHE A 161 -13.41 -0.63 -12.34
N GLY A 162 -12.17 -0.87 -11.94
CA GLY A 162 -11.36 0.13 -11.24
C GLY A 162 -11.64 0.24 -9.74
N GLY A 163 -12.53 -0.58 -9.17
CA GLY A 163 -12.87 -0.52 -7.76
C GLY A 163 -11.85 -1.14 -6.80
N ILE A 164 -10.89 -1.91 -7.31
CA ILE A 164 -9.75 -2.47 -6.55
C ILE A 164 -8.52 -2.44 -7.46
N LEU A 165 -7.42 -1.85 -7.01
CA LEU A 165 -6.18 -1.61 -7.75
C LEU A 165 -4.97 -2.15 -6.98
N GLU A 166 -3.89 -2.44 -7.69
CA GLU A 166 -2.58 -2.75 -7.11
C GLU A 166 -1.51 -2.54 -8.19
N ALA A 167 -0.39 -1.90 -7.85
CA ALA A 167 0.70 -1.59 -8.77
C ALA A 167 1.98 -2.32 -8.36
N ALA A 168 2.56 -3.11 -9.26
CA ALA A 168 3.75 -3.92 -8.93
C ALA A 168 4.48 -4.41 -10.18
N ASP A 169 5.80 -4.67 -10.10
CA ASP A 169 6.53 -5.36 -11.19
C ASP A 169 6.35 -6.89 -11.08
N LEU A 170 5.16 -7.36 -11.45
CA LEU A 170 4.79 -8.77 -11.36
C LEU A 170 5.56 -9.69 -12.33
N ASN A 171 6.47 -9.13 -13.15
CA ASN A 171 7.29 -9.92 -14.05
C ASN A 171 8.80 -9.69 -14.04
N GLY A 172 9.28 -8.75 -13.24
CA GLY A 172 10.69 -8.47 -13.07
C GLY A 172 11.33 -7.84 -14.30
N ASP A 173 10.58 -7.12 -15.13
CA ASP A 173 11.14 -6.38 -16.28
C ASP A 173 11.52 -4.92 -15.97
N GLY A 174 11.33 -4.51 -14.71
CA GLY A 174 11.60 -3.17 -14.19
C GLY A 174 10.55 -2.15 -14.62
N ARG A 175 9.33 -2.59 -14.96
CA ARG A 175 8.20 -1.70 -15.27
C ARG A 175 7.02 -2.08 -14.41
N VAL A 176 6.37 -1.06 -13.85
CA VAL A 176 5.18 -1.24 -13.00
C VAL A 176 4.03 -1.82 -13.85
N ASP A 177 3.55 -3.01 -13.49
CA ASP A 177 2.29 -3.58 -13.97
C ASP A 177 1.13 -3.03 -13.12
N LEU A 178 -0.08 -2.96 -13.67
CA LEU A 178 -1.30 -2.59 -12.92
C LEU A 178 -2.27 -3.77 -12.88
N ALA A 179 -2.63 -4.21 -11.68
CA ALA A 179 -3.66 -5.20 -11.43
C ALA A 179 -5.00 -4.50 -11.12
N LEU A 180 -6.07 -4.97 -11.76
CA LEU A 180 -7.42 -4.42 -11.60
C LEU A 180 -8.40 -5.52 -11.22
N GLY A 181 -9.06 -5.32 -10.08
CA GLY A 181 -10.12 -6.16 -9.56
C GLY A 181 -11.51 -5.52 -9.65
N THR A 182 -12.53 -6.32 -9.32
CA THR A 182 -13.89 -5.84 -9.07
C THR A 182 -14.54 -6.71 -7.99
N THR A 183 -15.38 -6.09 -7.16
CA THR A 183 -16.18 -6.79 -6.15
C THR A 183 -17.21 -7.75 -6.74
N THR A 184 -17.42 -7.75 -8.06
CA THR A 184 -18.49 -8.53 -8.71
C THR A 184 -17.99 -9.79 -9.43
N SER A 185 -16.67 -9.97 -9.59
CA SER A 185 -16.13 -11.12 -10.34
C SER A 185 -14.85 -11.68 -9.71
N ALA A 186 -14.62 -12.99 -9.88
CA ALA A 186 -13.35 -13.64 -9.52
C ALA A 186 -12.31 -13.49 -10.65
N THR A 187 -12.02 -12.25 -11.06
CA THR A 187 -11.03 -11.97 -12.09
C THR A 187 -10.14 -10.80 -11.69
N VAL A 188 -8.84 -10.93 -11.96
CA VAL A 188 -7.89 -9.81 -11.89
C VAL A 188 -7.37 -9.57 -13.29
N ASP A 189 -7.57 -8.39 -13.84
CA ASP A 189 -6.98 -8.00 -15.11
C ASP A 189 -5.62 -7.35 -14.87
N ILE A 190 -4.58 -8.00 -15.37
CA ILE A 190 -3.20 -7.51 -15.27
C ILE A 190 -2.84 -6.80 -16.57
N TYR A 191 -2.44 -5.54 -16.46
CA TYR A 191 -1.94 -4.72 -17.54
C TYR A 191 -0.44 -4.57 -17.37
N ARG A 192 0.32 -5.01 -18.37
CA ARG A 192 1.77 -4.97 -18.31
C ARG A 192 2.31 -3.56 -18.41
N GLY A 193 3.36 -3.26 -17.67
CA GLY A 193 4.10 -2.01 -17.69
C GLY A 193 4.58 -1.61 -19.08
N GLY A 194 5.01 -0.35 -19.18
CA GLY A 194 5.16 0.33 -20.47
C GLY A 194 3.86 1.00 -20.90
N PHE A 195 3.17 1.59 -19.92
CA PHE A 195 2.04 2.45 -20.20
C PHE A 195 2.50 3.67 -20.99
N THR A 196 1.59 4.23 -21.76
CA THR A 196 1.82 5.50 -22.43
C THR A 196 0.63 6.39 -22.17
N ARG A 197 0.86 7.70 -22.23
CA ARG A 197 -0.21 8.72 -22.18
C ARG A 197 -1.24 8.62 -23.32
N GLY A 198 -1.02 7.72 -24.28
CA GLY A 198 -1.98 7.36 -25.33
C GLY A 198 -2.82 6.11 -25.03
N GLY A 199 -2.61 5.46 -23.87
CA GLY A 199 -3.38 4.31 -23.40
C GLY A 199 -2.90 2.93 -23.87
N SER A 200 -1.72 2.84 -24.51
CA SER A 200 -1.10 1.53 -24.79
C SER A 200 -0.30 1.02 -23.60
N THR A 201 -0.25 -0.31 -23.42
CA THR A 201 0.49 -1.02 -22.38
C THR A 201 1.43 -2.08 -22.99
N GLY A 202 2.29 -2.71 -22.19
CA GLY A 202 3.16 -3.81 -22.63
C GLY A 202 2.42 -5.11 -23.01
N GLY A 203 1.12 -5.16 -22.75
CA GLY A 203 0.28 -6.35 -22.89
C GLY A 203 -0.77 -6.40 -21.79
N GLN A 204 -1.64 -7.41 -21.85
CA GLN A 204 -2.64 -7.64 -20.81
C GLN A 204 -3.05 -9.11 -20.78
N TYR A 205 -3.45 -9.59 -19.62
CA TYR A 205 -4.02 -10.92 -19.41
C TYR A 205 -4.89 -10.93 -18.15
N THR A 206 -5.65 -12.01 -17.96
CA THR A 206 -6.55 -12.15 -16.80
C THR A 206 -6.09 -13.31 -15.93
N LEU A 207 -5.94 -13.05 -14.64
CA LEU A 207 -5.74 -14.04 -13.59
C LEU A 207 -7.11 -14.49 -13.06
N LEU A 208 -7.24 -15.80 -12.78
CA LEU A 208 -8.45 -16.40 -12.22
C LEU A 208 -8.13 -16.93 -10.81
N PRO A 209 -8.29 -16.10 -9.76
CA PRO A 209 -8.09 -16.55 -8.39
C PRO A 209 -9.14 -17.58 -7.95
N PRO A 210 -8.80 -18.50 -7.04
CA PRO A 210 -9.70 -19.53 -6.53
C PRO A 210 -10.66 -19.00 -5.44
N ILE A 211 -11.36 -17.90 -5.76
CA ILE A 211 -12.38 -17.27 -4.90
C ILE A 211 -13.78 -17.41 -5.50
N LEU A 212 -14.80 -17.04 -4.74
CA LEU A 212 -16.17 -16.89 -5.23
C LEU A 212 -16.29 -15.74 -6.23
N SER A 213 -17.33 -15.80 -7.05
CA SER A 213 -17.60 -14.82 -8.10
C SER A 213 -19.09 -14.50 -8.12
N GLY A 214 -19.43 -13.24 -8.44
CA GLY A 214 -20.81 -12.78 -8.56
C GLY A 214 -21.40 -12.29 -7.23
N ASN A 215 -22.53 -11.57 -7.31
CA ASN A 215 -23.34 -11.11 -6.16
C ASN A 215 -22.61 -10.25 -5.10
N GLY A 216 -21.48 -9.64 -5.43
CA GLY A 216 -20.66 -8.91 -4.45
C GLY A 216 -19.65 -9.77 -3.69
N ASP A 217 -19.56 -11.05 -4.02
CA ASP A 217 -18.62 -12.02 -3.42
C ASP A 217 -17.30 -12.13 -4.22
N GLY A 218 -16.98 -11.12 -5.05
CA GLY A 218 -15.76 -11.07 -5.85
C GLY A 218 -14.52 -10.69 -5.03
N LEU A 219 -13.59 -9.97 -5.64
CA LEU A 219 -12.39 -9.50 -4.94
C LEU A 219 -12.77 -8.52 -3.82
N ARG A 220 -11.98 -8.53 -2.75
CA ARG A 220 -12.13 -7.59 -1.64
C ARG A 220 -10.87 -6.75 -1.39
N ASN A 221 -9.70 -7.29 -1.70
CA ASN A 221 -8.42 -6.57 -1.64
C ASN A 221 -7.41 -7.17 -2.63
N LEU A 222 -6.48 -6.34 -3.09
CA LEU A 222 -5.24 -6.74 -3.75
C LEU A 222 -4.08 -6.15 -2.95
N HIS A 223 -2.95 -6.83 -2.96
CA HIS A 223 -1.70 -6.30 -2.42
C HIS A 223 -0.51 -7.03 -3.07
N SER A 224 0.68 -6.46 -3.07
CA SER A 224 1.90 -7.06 -3.64
C SER A 224 3.03 -7.19 -2.61
N GLY A 225 4.25 -7.50 -3.04
CA GLY A 225 5.41 -7.77 -2.17
C GLY A 225 6.18 -9.03 -2.57
N ASP A 226 7.49 -9.05 -2.35
CA ASP A 226 8.37 -10.19 -2.64
C ASP A 226 8.51 -11.15 -1.44
N ALA A 227 7.46 -11.94 -1.20
CA ALA A 227 7.43 -12.88 -0.08
C ALA A 227 8.37 -14.09 -0.25
N ASN A 228 8.99 -14.24 -1.43
CA ASN A 228 9.87 -15.36 -1.76
C ASN A 228 11.33 -14.98 -2.04
N GLY A 229 11.63 -13.68 -2.05
CA GLY A 229 12.97 -13.12 -2.16
C GLY A 229 13.63 -13.37 -3.52
N ASP A 230 12.87 -13.55 -4.60
CA ASP A 230 13.42 -13.76 -5.95
C ASP A 230 13.64 -12.47 -6.75
N GLY A 231 13.26 -11.32 -6.17
CA GLY A 231 13.37 -9.99 -6.76
C GLY A 231 12.31 -9.71 -7.82
N ILE A 232 11.21 -10.46 -7.83
CA ILE A 232 10.02 -10.22 -8.65
C ILE A 232 8.82 -10.09 -7.71
N GLU A 233 8.03 -9.03 -7.87
CA GLU A 233 6.87 -8.82 -7.01
C GLU A 233 5.84 -9.95 -7.16
N ASP A 234 5.30 -10.40 -6.03
CA ASP A 234 4.20 -11.35 -5.98
C ASP A 234 2.86 -10.60 -5.92
N LEU A 235 1.75 -11.31 -6.11
CA LEU A 235 0.41 -10.76 -5.93
C LEU A 235 -0.35 -11.55 -4.87
N ILE A 236 -1.01 -10.85 -3.96
CA ILE A 236 -1.93 -11.40 -2.97
C ILE A 236 -3.34 -10.95 -3.33
N VAL A 237 -4.27 -11.91 -3.41
CA VAL A 237 -5.68 -11.66 -3.72
C VAL A 237 -6.55 -12.08 -2.55
N ASN A 238 -7.32 -11.13 -1.99
CA ASN A 238 -8.32 -11.42 -0.96
C ASN A 238 -9.72 -11.62 -1.57
N GLY A 239 -10.44 -12.61 -1.04
CA GLY A 239 -11.86 -12.82 -1.30
C GLY A 239 -12.42 -13.98 -0.50
N TYR A 240 -13.65 -14.39 -0.80
CA TYR A 240 -14.22 -15.59 -0.19
C TYR A 240 -13.74 -16.84 -0.92
N GLU A 241 -13.19 -17.82 -0.20
CA GLU A 241 -12.74 -19.08 -0.77
C GLU A 241 -13.89 -19.85 -1.43
N ASN A 242 -13.59 -20.65 -2.46
CA ASN A 242 -14.60 -21.46 -3.18
C ASN A 242 -14.47 -22.98 -2.97
N ASP A 243 -13.60 -23.40 -2.05
CA ASP A 243 -13.27 -24.81 -1.78
C ASP A 243 -14.01 -25.39 -0.57
N THR A 244 -14.72 -24.56 0.22
CA THR A 244 -15.55 -24.99 1.34
C THR A 244 -17.02 -24.59 1.16
N TYR A 245 -17.91 -25.15 1.98
CA TYR A 245 -19.33 -24.80 1.98
C TYR A 245 -19.60 -23.44 2.64
N ASP A 246 -18.80 -23.10 3.65
CA ASP A 246 -19.01 -21.90 4.47
C ASP A 246 -18.36 -20.64 3.86
N ALA A 247 -17.52 -20.81 2.82
CA ALA A 247 -16.89 -19.73 2.04
C ALA A 247 -16.22 -18.67 2.92
N TYR A 248 -15.24 -19.09 3.71
CA TYR A 248 -14.50 -18.19 4.58
C TYR A 248 -13.70 -17.16 3.78
N ASP A 249 -13.47 -16.00 4.41
CA ASP A 249 -12.47 -15.05 3.95
C ASP A 249 -11.11 -15.75 3.85
N ALA A 250 -10.40 -15.51 2.75
CA ALA A 250 -9.09 -16.08 2.51
C ALA A 250 -8.26 -15.19 1.59
N ASN A 251 -6.95 -15.23 1.80
CA ASN A 251 -5.99 -14.65 0.87
C ASN A 251 -5.35 -15.75 0.01
N PHE A 252 -4.94 -15.39 -1.20
CA PHE A 252 -4.22 -16.27 -2.10
C PHE A 252 -2.98 -15.56 -2.63
N TRP A 253 -1.80 -16.08 -2.30
CA TRP A 253 -0.52 -15.62 -2.79
C TRP A 253 -0.24 -16.24 -4.16
N PHE A 254 0.21 -15.44 -5.12
CA PHE A 254 0.59 -15.83 -6.46
C PHE A 254 2.03 -15.36 -6.72
N PRO A 255 3.00 -16.28 -6.82
CA PRO A 255 4.37 -15.87 -7.07
C PRO A 255 4.51 -15.18 -8.43
N GLY A 256 5.25 -14.08 -8.43
CA GLY A 256 5.77 -13.39 -9.58
C GLY A 256 6.65 -14.31 -10.43
N SER A 257 6.79 -13.96 -11.71
CA SER A 257 7.77 -14.63 -12.58
C SER A 257 7.99 -13.81 -13.84
N SER A 258 9.03 -14.10 -14.61
CA SER A 258 9.20 -13.53 -15.98
C SER A 258 7.99 -13.63 -16.93
N SER A 259 6.97 -14.42 -16.58
CA SER A 259 5.70 -14.52 -17.31
C SER A 259 4.51 -13.90 -16.59
N GLY A 260 4.70 -13.19 -15.48
CA GLY A 260 3.66 -12.76 -14.55
C GLY A 260 3.23 -13.82 -13.57
N VAL A 261 2.26 -13.42 -12.75
CA VAL A 261 1.48 -14.28 -11.84
C VAL A 261 0.56 -15.23 -12.62
N ARG A 262 0.29 -16.42 -12.04
CA ARG A 262 -0.47 -17.48 -12.71
C ARG A 262 -1.40 -18.23 -11.76
N ALA A 263 -2.64 -18.46 -12.18
CA ALA A 263 -3.66 -19.07 -11.33
C ALA A 263 -3.29 -20.46 -10.74
N GLY A 264 -2.45 -21.23 -11.44
CA GLY A 264 -2.06 -22.57 -11.04
C GLY A 264 -0.85 -22.66 -10.10
N THR A 265 -0.26 -21.53 -9.70
CA THR A 265 0.90 -21.47 -8.81
C THR A 265 0.57 -20.93 -7.43
N SER A 266 -0.72 -20.70 -7.14
CA SER A 266 -1.11 -20.02 -5.91
C SER A 266 -0.99 -20.87 -4.66
N GLN A 267 -0.79 -20.18 -3.55
CA GLN A 267 -0.86 -20.72 -2.20
C GLN A 267 -1.99 -20.03 -1.44
N LYS A 268 -2.84 -20.81 -0.77
CA LYS A 268 -3.89 -20.27 0.10
C LYS A 268 -3.29 -19.86 1.44
N LEU A 269 -3.51 -18.60 1.81
CA LEU A 269 -3.07 -17.95 3.02
C LEU A 269 -4.23 -17.84 4.04
N PRO A 270 -3.96 -17.49 5.31
CA PRO A 270 -4.97 -17.18 6.33
C PRO A 270 -5.99 -16.13 5.88
N ALA A 271 -7.11 -16.09 6.61
CA ALA A 271 -8.10 -15.02 6.55
C ALA A 271 -7.51 -13.71 7.11
N GLY A 272 -8.06 -12.59 6.67
CA GLY A 272 -7.62 -11.24 7.04
C GLY A 272 -7.48 -10.36 5.81
N PHE A 273 -7.31 -9.06 6.01
CA PHE A 273 -6.89 -8.15 4.95
C PHE A 273 -5.38 -8.01 4.98
N VAL A 274 -4.73 -8.05 3.82
CA VAL A 274 -3.29 -7.80 3.70
C VAL A 274 -3.17 -6.43 3.08
N THR A 275 -2.60 -5.49 3.80
CA THR A 275 -2.40 -4.10 3.37
C THR A 275 -0.91 -3.74 3.35
N ASP A 276 -0.04 -4.68 3.78
CA ASP A 276 1.40 -4.53 3.65
C ASP A 276 2.17 -5.88 3.65
N VAL A 277 3.33 -5.91 2.99
CA VAL A 277 4.32 -6.98 2.96
C VAL A 277 5.74 -6.42 3.07
N GLY A 278 6.49 -6.81 4.10
CA GLY A 278 7.85 -6.35 4.31
C GLY A 278 8.69 -7.28 5.18
N ASP A 279 10.01 -7.21 5.06
CA ASP A 279 10.97 -8.08 5.77
C ASP A 279 11.12 -7.63 7.24
N THR A 280 10.22 -8.10 8.12
CA THR A 280 10.14 -7.63 9.51
C THR A 280 11.22 -8.22 10.40
N ASP A 281 11.82 -9.35 10.01
CA ASP A 281 12.87 -10.03 10.77
C ASP A 281 14.27 -9.94 10.13
N GLY A 282 14.38 -9.34 8.95
CA GLY A 282 15.63 -9.05 8.26
C GLY A 282 16.27 -10.28 7.61
N ASP A 283 15.47 -11.30 7.28
CA ASP A 283 15.96 -12.56 6.70
C ASP A 283 16.05 -12.54 5.16
N GLY A 284 15.55 -11.47 4.53
CA GLY A 284 15.58 -11.22 3.10
C GLY A 284 14.33 -11.70 2.36
N TYR A 285 13.27 -12.08 3.07
CA TYR A 285 11.97 -12.45 2.49
C TYR A 285 10.88 -11.52 3.03
N GLY A 286 9.97 -11.04 2.18
CA GLY A 286 8.83 -10.27 2.65
C GLY A 286 7.91 -11.09 3.56
N ASP A 287 7.63 -10.58 4.75
CA ASP A 287 6.64 -11.14 5.66
C ASP A 287 5.27 -10.54 5.36
N ILE A 288 4.21 -11.36 5.41
CA ILE A 288 2.86 -10.91 5.09
C ILE A 288 2.14 -10.49 6.37
N ILE A 289 1.64 -9.25 6.39
CA ILE A 289 0.90 -8.70 7.52
C ILE A 289 -0.60 -8.84 7.28
N TYR A 290 -1.28 -9.58 8.15
CA TYR A 290 -2.72 -9.82 8.08
C TYR A 290 -3.46 -9.05 9.17
N GLY A 291 -4.29 -8.11 8.74
CA GLY A 291 -5.28 -7.41 9.55
C GLY A 291 -6.49 -8.30 9.78
N ILE A 292 -6.76 -8.61 11.05
CA ILE A 292 -7.91 -9.40 11.49
C ILE A 292 -8.72 -8.54 12.46
N GLY A 293 -9.18 -7.38 11.99
CA GLY A 293 -9.99 -6.41 12.77
C GLY A 293 -11.35 -6.94 13.24
N TRP A 294 -11.68 -8.20 13.00
CA TRP A 294 -12.90 -8.83 13.50
C TRP A 294 -12.79 -9.21 14.98
N ASP A 295 -13.91 -9.17 15.69
CA ASP A 295 -14.05 -9.74 17.03
C ASP A 295 -13.84 -11.27 17.07
N ASP A 296 -13.66 -11.79 18.29
CA ASP A 296 -13.47 -13.22 18.54
C ASP A 296 -14.62 -14.12 18.01
N GLY A 297 -14.28 -15.37 17.72
CA GLY A 297 -15.21 -16.37 17.19
C GLY A 297 -14.89 -16.87 15.77
N ILE A 298 -13.90 -16.26 15.11
CA ILE A 298 -13.31 -16.70 13.85
C ILE A 298 -11.83 -17.05 14.10
N ALA A 299 -11.23 -17.90 13.26
CA ALA A 299 -9.81 -18.25 13.39
C ALA A 299 -8.93 -17.00 13.26
N GLY A 300 -7.87 -16.91 14.07
CA GLY A 300 -6.98 -15.75 14.10
C GLY A 300 -7.47 -14.58 14.95
N ALA A 301 -8.78 -14.27 14.89
CA ALA A 301 -9.41 -13.13 15.56
C ALA A 301 -9.31 -13.15 17.10
N ARG A 302 -9.39 -11.97 17.71
CA ARG A 302 -9.45 -11.74 19.16
C ARG A 302 -10.54 -10.70 19.45
N LYS A 303 -10.96 -10.56 20.70
CA LYS A 303 -11.86 -9.47 21.10
C LYS A 303 -11.17 -8.15 20.77
N GLY A 304 -11.82 -7.32 19.97
CA GLY A 304 -11.26 -6.05 19.50
C GLY A 304 -10.35 -6.15 18.30
N GLY A 305 -10.16 -7.33 17.70
CA GLY A 305 -9.28 -7.50 16.55
C GLY A 305 -7.88 -8.00 16.88
N ALA A 306 -7.14 -8.36 15.84
CA ALA A 306 -5.78 -8.89 15.93
C ALA A 306 -4.98 -8.60 14.66
N VAL A 307 -3.66 -8.72 14.79
CA VAL A 307 -2.72 -8.81 13.69
C VAL A 307 -2.05 -10.17 13.71
N LEU A 308 -1.80 -10.73 12.52
CA LEU A 308 -0.97 -11.91 12.31
C LEU A 308 0.14 -11.53 11.33
N ILE A 309 1.37 -11.96 11.61
CA ILE A 309 2.52 -11.80 10.71
C ILE A 309 2.94 -13.20 10.28
N GLY A 310 2.84 -13.49 8.98
CA GLY A 310 3.24 -14.76 8.40
C GLY A 310 4.56 -14.63 7.67
N HIS A 311 5.59 -15.34 8.15
CA HIS A 311 6.94 -15.14 7.63
C HIS A 311 7.10 -15.52 6.16
N GLY A 312 7.91 -14.76 5.44
CA GLY A 312 8.37 -15.08 4.09
C GLY A 312 9.33 -16.28 4.08
N SER A 313 9.59 -16.84 2.90
CA SER A 313 10.69 -17.81 2.72
C SER A 313 10.99 -18.03 1.24
N ALA A 314 12.13 -18.64 0.91
CA ALA A 314 12.46 -19.01 -0.47
C ALA A 314 11.42 -19.92 -1.18
N ASP A 315 10.57 -20.62 -0.42
CA ASP A 315 9.49 -21.46 -0.96
C ASP A 315 8.12 -20.72 -0.97
N GLY A 316 8.10 -19.43 -0.63
CA GLY A 316 6.92 -18.60 -0.38
C GLY A 316 6.54 -18.53 1.12
N PRO A 317 5.36 -17.96 1.43
CA PRO A 317 4.93 -17.72 2.81
C PRO A 317 4.88 -19.01 3.68
N ALA A 318 5.44 -18.94 4.89
CA ALA A 318 5.66 -20.09 5.77
C ALA A 318 4.77 -20.06 7.03
N TYR A 319 3.51 -20.54 6.91
CA TYR A 319 2.51 -20.49 8.00
C TYR A 319 2.83 -21.21 9.32
N GLY A 320 3.91 -21.99 9.38
CA GLY A 320 4.31 -22.70 10.59
C GLY A 320 5.02 -21.80 11.62
N ASP A 321 5.48 -20.63 11.18
CA ASP A 321 6.18 -19.64 11.97
C ASP A 321 5.44 -18.31 11.82
N GLN A 322 4.83 -17.82 12.91
CA GLN A 322 3.94 -16.65 12.87
C GLN A 322 4.02 -15.87 14.17
N GLN A 323 4.00 -14.54 14.06
CA GLN A 323 3.76 -13.65 15.20
C GLN A 323 2.29 -13.23 15.22
N SER A 324 1.74 -12.96 16.40
CA SER A 324 0.36 -12.48 16.52
C SER A 324 0.24 -11.47 17.66
N PHE A 325 -0.47 -10.37 17.38
CA PHE A 325 -0.65 -9.25 18.28
C PHE A 325 -2.14 -8.90 18.41
N SER A 326 -2.48 -8.36 19.57
CA SER A 326 -3.74 -7.68 19.88
C SER A 326 -3.45 -6.73 21.03
N GLN A 327 -4.40 -5.85 21.39
CA GLN A 327 -4.24 -4.96 22.55
C GLN A 327 -4.07 -5.70 23.88
N ASP A 328 -4.45 -6.98 23.96
CA ASP A 328 -4.21 -7.84 25.14
C ASP A 328 -2.81 -8.49 25.15
N THR A 329 -2.01 -8.28 24.10
CA THR A 329 -0.66 -8.85 24.00
C THR A 329 0.31 -8.12 24.93
N SER A 330 1.18 -8.87 25.61
CA SER A 330 2.13 -8.29 26.56
C SER A 330 3.00 -7.21 25.92
N GLY A 331 2.94 -5.98 26.44
CA GLY A 331 3.71 -4.84 25.97
C GLY A 331 2.91 -3.91 25.05
N VAL A 332 1.87 -4.43 24.38
CA VAL A 332 0.96 -3.61 23.57
C VAL A 332 0.05 -2.80 24.50
N PRO A 333 -0.06 -1.47 24.34
CA PRO A 333 -0.96 -0.65 25.14
C PRO A 333 -2.45 -0.92 24.83
N GLY A 334 -3.32 -0.53 25.78
CA GLY A 334 -4.76 -0.70 25.66
C GLY A 334 -5.26 -2.01 26.27
N GLY A 335 -6.44 -2.45 25.84
CA GLY A 335 -6.99 -3.76 26.14
C GLY A 335 -8.21 -4.01 25.26
N GLY A 336 -8.31 -5.21 24.67
CA GLY A 336 -9.27 -5.45 23.60
C GLY A 336 -10.72 -5.35 24.08
N GLU A 337 -11.50 -4.47 23.47
CA GLU A 337 -12.92 -4.26 23.62
C GLU A 337 -13.70 -4.67 22.36
N LYS A 338 -15.02 -4.71 22.46
CA LYS A 338 -15.80 -5.27 21.35
C LYS A 338 -16.06 -4.18 20.33
N GLY A 339 -15.50 -4.31 19.13
CA GLY A 339 -15.70 -3.36 18.03
C GLY A 339 -14.48 -2.47 17.72
N ASP A 340 -13.40 -2.58 18.50
CA ASP A 340 -12.24 -1.69 18.40
C ASP A 340 -11.52 -1.80 17.05
N SER A 341 -11.54 -3.00 16.48
CA SER A 341 -11.00 -3.31 15.16
C SER A 341 -9.49 -3.06 15.07
N PHE A 342 -8.71 -3.45 16.08
CA PHE A 342 -7.25 -3.52 16.04
C PHE A 342 -6.80 -4.39 14.86
N GLY A 343 -5.98 -3.81 13.97
CA GLY A 343 -5.62 -4.43 12.69
C GLY A 343 -6.69 -4.24 11.63
N ALA A 344 -7.43 -3.11 11.69
CA ALA A 344 -8.29 -2.67 10.60
C ALA A 344 -7.46 -2.25 9.37
N GLU A 345 -6.38 -1.50 9.62
CA GLU A 345 -5.40 -1.06 8.63
C GLU A 345 -3.98 -1.20 9.20
N LEU A 346 -2.99 -1.40 8.33
CA LEU A 346 -1.62 -1.72 8.69
C LEU A 346 -0.66 -1.11 7.69
N ASP A 347 0.51 -0.67 8.17
CA ASP A 347 1.61 -0.27 7.30
C ASP A 347 2.96 -0.37 8.02
N LEU A 348 4.04 -0.70 7.30
CA LEU A 348 5.40 -0.91 7.81
C LEU A 348 6.31 0.26 7.45
N GLY A 349 7.26 0.53 8.33
CA GLY A 349 8.38 1.43 8.03
C GLY A 349 9.33 1.59 9.20
N ASP A 350 10.52 2.13 8.96
CA ASP A 350 11.49 2.39 10.03
C ASP A 350 11.18 3.73 10.73
N ILE A 351 10.19 3.70 11.63
CA ILE A 351 9.67 4.89 12.31
C ILE A 351 10.69 5.45 13.30
N ASN A 352 11.52 4.59 13.88
CA ASN A 352 12.45 4.97 14.94
C ASN A 352 13.91 5.09 14.48
N GLY A 353 14.23 4.71 13.25
CA GLY A 353 15.53 4.87 12.62
C GLY A 353 16.57 3.85 13.09
N ASP A 354 16.15 2.68 13.57
CA ASP A 354 17.06 1.64 14.04
C ASP A 354 17.43 0.60 12.97
N GLY A 355 16.86 0.73 11.76
CA GLY A 355 17.08 -0.15 10.63
C GLY A 355 16.23 -1.41 10.65
N HIS A 356 15.23 -1.50 11.52
CA HIS A 356 14.21 -2.56 11.53
C HIS A 356 12.86 -1.98 11.14
N LEU A 357 12.07 -2.74 10.38
CA LEU A 357 10.69 -2.33 10.09
C LEU A 357 9.87 -2.36 11.38
N ASP A 358 9.16 -1.26 11.62
CA ASP A 358 8.12 -1.10 12.62
C ASP A 358 6.76 -1.25 11.96
N LEU A 359 5.73 -1.59 12.73
CA LEU A 359 4.36 -1.77 12.24
C LEU A 359 3.42 -0.75 12.88
N VAL A 360 2.74 0.03 12.04
CA VAL A 360 1.61 0.88 12.42
C VAL A 360 0.31 0.08 12.32
N VAL A 361 -0.52 0.15 13.36
CA VAL A 361 -1.78 -0.60 13.43
C VAL A 361 -2.94 0.33 13.75
N GLY A 362 -3.91 0.42 12.83
CA GLY A 362 -5.17 1.13 13.05
C GLY A 362 -6.13 0.37 13.97
N THR A 363 -6.77 1.11 14.88
CA THR A 363 -7.83 0.65 15.80
C THR A 363 -8.96 1.68 15.84
N PRO A 364 -9.68 1.90 14.72
CA PRO A 364 -10.61 3.03 14.58
C PRO A 364 -11.80 2.98 15.55
N GLY A 365 -12.15 1.80 16.07
CA GLY A 365 -13.27 1.64 17.00
C GLY A 365 -12.93 1.83 18.47
N GLU A 366 -11.69 2.18 18.83
CA GLU A 366 -11.25 2.29 20.22
C GLU A 366 -12.06 3.34 21.00
N ASP A 367 -12.54 2.95 22.19
CA ASP A 367 -13.17 3.83 23.17
C ASP A 367 -12.10 4.41 24.13
N LEU A 368 -11.83 5.72 24.07
CA LEU A 368 -10.78 6.37 24.87
C LEU A 368 -11.36 7.33 25.91
N ASP A 369 -11.03 7.12 27.19
CA ASP A 369 -11.45 7.96 28.33
C ASP A 369 -12.97 8.29 28.36
N GLY A 370 -13.80 7.38 27.82
CA GLY A 370 -15.26 7.50 27.73
C GLY A 370 -15.78 8.23 26.49
N VAL A 371 -14.90 8.58 25.55
CA VAL A 371 -15.22 9.01 24.18
C VAL A 371 -15.35 7.76 23.32
N LYS A 372 -16.55 7.56 22.74
CA LYS A 372 -16.87 6.33 22.03
C LYS A 372 -16.35 6.37 20.58
N ASP A 373 -15.75 5.29 20.11
CA ASP A 373 -15.18 5.17 18.75
C ASP A 373 -14.31 6.39 18.37
N ALA A 374 -13.51 6.88 19.32
CA ALA A 374 -12.55 7.96 19.04
C ALA A 374 -11.47 7.46 18.07
N GLY A 375 -11.09 6.19 18.24
CA GLY A 375 -10.07 5.53 17.46
C GLY A 375 -8.66 5.78 17.99
N ALA A 376 -7.76 4.88 17.63
CA ALA A 376 -6.35 4.92 18.00
C ALA A 376 -5.48 4.33 16.90
N VAL A 377 -4.19 4.66 16.96
CA VAL A 377 -3.13 3.98 16.21
C VAL A 377 -2.11 3.42 17.20
N THR A 378 -1.63 2.20 16.98
CA THR A 378 -0.58 1.58 17.77
C THR A 378 0.65 1.30 16.92
N ILE A 379 1.83 1.70 17.38
CA ILE A 379 3.11 1.39 16.76
C ILE A 379 3.74 0.25 17.53
N LEU A 380 4.01 -0.85 16.83
CA LEU A 380 4.76 -2.00 17.31
C LEU A 380 6.14 -1.95 16.68
N TYR A 381 7.20 -1.98 17.49
CA TYR A 381 8.55 -1.79 16.97
C TYR A 381 9.19 -3.10 16.51
N GLY A 382 10.09 -3.02 15.53
CA GLY A 382 11.01 -4.10 15.19
C GLY A 382 11.89 -4.48 16.37
N ALA A 383 12.10 -5.77 16.60
CA ALA A 383 12.97 -6.22 17.67
C ALA A 383 14.44 -6.04 17.27
N ALA A 384 15.23 -5.34 18.10
CA ALA A 384 16.66 -5.10 17.87
C ALA A 384 17.53 -6.37 17.77
N ASP A 385 17.00 -7.56 18.05
CA ASP A 385 17.68 -8.85 17.82
C ASP A 385 17.28 -9.53 16.50
N GLY A 386 16.46 -8.88 15.68
CA GLY A 386 15.98 -9.36 14.38
C GLY A 386 14.96 -10.50 14.50
N SER A 387 14.17 -10.55 15.58
CA SER A 387 13.16 -11.60 15.75
C SER A 387 11.78 -11.25 15.19
N GLY A 388 11.68 -10.23 14.34
CA GLY A 388 10.41 -9.64 13.88
C GLY A 388 9.89 -8.52 14.78
N ILE A 389 8.59 -8.25 14.69
CA ILE A 389 7.90 -7.22 15.46
C ILE A 389 7.79 -7.60 16.96
N THR A 390 7.75 -6.61 17.85
CA THR A 390 7.55 -6.80 19.29
C THR A 390 6.60 -5.78 19.91
N GLY A 391 5.86 -6.21 20.94
CA GLY A 391 5.09 -5.30 21.80
C GLY A 391 5.97 -4.51 22.77
N THR A 392 7.26 -4.80 22.87
CA THR A 392 8.15 -4.11 23.82
C THR A 392 8.37 -2.66 23.39
N GLY A 393 7.91 -1.71 24.22
CA GLY A 393 8.08 -0.30 23.94
C GLY A 393 7.04 0.30 23.01
N ALA A 394 6.06 -0.51 22.56
CA ALA A 394 4.96 -0.08 21.71
C ALA A 394 4.25 1.17 22.24
N LYS A 395 3.78 2.01 21.31
CA LYS A 395 3.13 3.30 21.62
C LYS A 395 1.74 3.32 21.01
N MET A 396 0.78 3.82 21.77
CA MET A 396 -0.58 4.08 21.29
C MET A 396 -0.81 5.58 21.24
N LEU A 397 -1.47 6.03 20.18
CA LEU A 397 -1.75 7.42 19.88
C LEU A 397 -3.24 7.59 19.57
N SER A 398 -3.76 8.76 19.92
CA SER A 398 -5.08 9.29 19.57
C SER A 398 -4.97 10.79 19.33
N GLN A 399 -6.05 11.47 18.98
CA GLN A 399 -6.06 12.92 18.78
C GLN A 399 -5.70 13.68 20.08
N ASP A 400 -6.05 13.15 21.25
CA ASP A 400 -5.64 13.73 22.56
C ASP A 400 -4.18 13.45 22.94
N SER A 401 -3.44 12.67 22.16
CA SER A 401 -2.03 12.37 22.46
C SER A 401 -1.13 13.60 22.27
N PRO A 402 -0.12 13.81 23.15
CA PRO A 402 0.79 14.95 23.02
C PRO A 402 1.49 14.97 21.67
N GLY A 403 1.29 16.05 20.91
CA GLY A 403 1.89 16.22 19.58
C GLY A 403 0.95 15.86 18.44
N VAL A 404 -0.17 15.19 18.70
CA VAL A 404 -1.22 14.97 17.71
C VAL A 404 -2.17 16.19 17.71
N PRO A 405 -2.59 16.71 16.54
CA PRO A 405 -3.53 17.82 16.47
C PRO A 405 -4.95 17.41 16.88
N ASN A 406 -5.72 18.40 17.34
CA ASN A 406 -7.12 18.29 17.75
C ASN A 406 -7.31 17.50 19.07
N SER A 407 -8.53 17.02 19.32
CA SER A 407 -8.91 16.24 20.50
C SER A 407 -9.75 15.05 20.09
N ASP A 408 -9.89 14.07 20.99
CA ASP A 408 -10.73 12.90 20.74
C ASP A 408 -12.22 13.29 20.77
N GLU A 409 -12.94 13.05 19.67
CA GLU A 409 -14.40 13.17 19.60
C GLU A 409 -15.08 11.82 19.27
N THR A 410 -16.37 11.73 19.60
CA THR A 410 -17.12 10.49 19.39
C THR A 410 -17.32 10.22 17.92
N GLY A 411 -16.79 9.08 17.45
CA GLY A 411 -16.92 8.65 16.06
C GLY A 411 -15.98 9.38 15.11
N ASP A 412 -14.79 9.81 15.56
CA ASP A 412 -13.75 10.33 14.66
C ASP A 412 -13.06 9.21 13.88
N PHE A 413 -13.02 8.00 14.46
CA PHE A 413 -12.38 6.83 13.88
C PHE A 413 -10.91 7.10 13.52
N PHE A 414 -10.14 7.75 14.41
CA PHE A 414 -8.70 7.94 14.22
C PHE A 414 -8.00 6.58 14.04
N GLY A 415 -7.17 6.46 13.00
CA GLY A 415 -6.63 5.17 12.58
C GLY A 415 -7.58 4.36 11.70
N SER A 416 -8.56 5.01 11.05
CA SER A 416 -9.40 4.36 10.04
C SER A 416 -8.62 3.96 8.80
N ASP A 417 -7.45 4.56 8.62
CA ASP A 417 -6.48 4.29 7.59
C ASP A 417 -5.11 4.78 8.08
N VAL A 418 -4.01 4.15 7.68
CA VAL A 418 -2.64 4.49 8.09
C VAL A 418 -1.68 4.36 6.90
N HIS A 419 -0.66 5.21 6.88
CA HIS A 419 0.41 5.15 5.88
C HIS A 419 1.73 5.64 6.49
N VAL A 420 2.87 5.20 5.98
CA VAL A 420 4.22 5.48 6.47
C VAL A 420 5.11 5.91 5.30
N ASP A 421 5.65 7.12 5.36
CA ASP A 421 6.55 7.63 4.31
C ASP A 421 7.50 8.70 4.88
N ASP A 422 8.61 9.00 4.21
CA ASP A 422 9.57 10.03 4.62
C ASP A 422 9.16 11.42 4.07
N LEU A 423 8.30 12.13 4.81
CA LEU A 423 7.68 13.38 4.36
C LEU A 423 8.60 14.61 4.47
N ASP A 424 9.73 14.49 5.18
CA ASP A 424 10.67 15.59 5.41
C ASP A 424 12.15 15.30 5.08
N SER A 425 12.43 14.14 4.48
CA SER A 425 13.75 13.65 4.04
C SER A 425 14.75 13.50 5.20
N ASP A 426 14.29 13.13 6.39
CA ASP A 426 15.19 12.84 7.52
C ASP A 426 15.61 11.36 7.60
N GLY A 427 15.03 10.52 6.74
CA GLY A 427 15.32 9.09 6.62
C GLY A 427 14.57 8.21 7.62
N LEU A 428 13.54 8.75 8.29
CA LEU A 428 12.60 8.01 9.12
C LEU A 428 11.27 7.83 8.38
N GLY A 429 10.54 6.77 8.71
CA GLY A 429 9.14 6.64 8.32
C GLY A 429 8.25 7.55 9.17
N ASP A 430 7.67 8.59 8.60
CA ASP A 430 6.65 9.43 9.23
C ASP A 430 5.29 8.77 9.14
N VAL A 431 4.47 8.91 10.19
CA VAL A 431 3.17 8.24 10.25
C VAL A 431 2.06 9.20 9.80
N VAL A 432 1.27 8.78 8.82
CA VAL A 432 0.09 9.49 8.35
C VAL A 432 -1.15 8.73 8.79
N VAL A 433 -2.08 9.43 9.45
CA VAL A 433 -3.27 8.80 10.02
C VAL A 433 -4.54 9.43 9.46
N GLY A 434 -5.46 8.58 8.99
CA GLY A 434 -6.81 8.94 8.64
C GLY A 434 -7.76 8.95 9.84
N ALA A 435 -8.66 9.92 9.89
CA ALA A 435 -9.80 9.94 10.82
C ALA A 435 -11.08 10.22 10.03
N SER A 436 -11.61 9.19 9.37
CA SER A 436 -12.69 9.32 8.39
C SER A 436 -14.00 9.91 8.96
N GLY A 437 -14.24 9.79 10.26
CA GLY A 437 -15.44 10.28 10.95
C GLY A 437 -15.36 11.73 11.45
N GLU A 438 -14.15 12.30 11.45
CA GLU A 438 -13.86 13.66 11.92
C GLU A 438 -14.84 14.68 11.30
N ASN A 439 -15.37 15.58 12.13
CA ASN A 439 -16.31 16.62 11.74
C ASN A 439 -17.58 16.09 11.02
N SER A 440 -18.21 15.04 11.57
CA SER A 440 -19.43 14.42 11.01
C SER A 440 -19.19 13.80 9.63
N ASP A 441 -18.23 12.87 9.55
CA ASP A 441 -17.82 12.14 8.34
C ASP A 441 -17.28 13.06 7.23
N ASN A 442 -16.75 14.23 7.60
CA ASN A 442 -15.97 15.05 6.68
C ASN A 442 -14.59 14.43 6.45
N GLY A 443 -14.02 13.84 7.50
CA GLY A 443 -12.72 13.21 7.48
C GLY A 443 -11.59 14.21 7.67
N ALA A 444 -10.46 13.69 8.13
CA ALA A 444 -9.19 14.40 8.24
C ALA A 444 -8.00 13.46 8.07
N VAL A 445 -6.86 14.08 7.77
CA VAL A 445 -5.55 13.42 7.70
C VAL A 445 -4.60 14.11 8.66
N TYR A 446 -3.82 13.31 9.39
CA TYR A 446 -2.87 13.75 10.40
C TYR A 446 -1.47 13.22 10.07
N PRO A 447 -0.64 14.02 9.38
CA PRO A 447 0.78 13.70 9.22
C PRO A 447 1.53 13.93 10.54
N LEU A 448 2.26 12.92 10.99
CA LEU A 448 3.02 12.90 12.24
C LEU A 448 4.49 12.62 11.92
N LEU A 449 5.32 13.67 11.98
CA LEU A 449 6.74 13.54 11.71
C LEU A 449 7.42 12.76 12.83
N SER A 450 8.19 11.76 12.44
CA SER A 450 8.94 10.86 13.30
C SER A 450 10.20 11.51 13.83
N GLY A 451 10.76 10.91 14.86
CA GLY A 451 12.04 11.30 15.43
C GLY A 451 12.76 10.06 15.91
N SER A 452 14.08 10.04 15.77
CA SER A 452 14.94 8.89 16.14
C SER A 452 14.85 8.39 17.59
N ASP A 453 14.10 9.06 18.47
CA ASP A 453 13.72 8.57 19.81
C ASP A 453 12.32 7.91 19.85
N GLY A 454 11.77 7.64 18.66
CA GLY A 454 10.40 7.24 18.38
C GLY A 454 9.36 8.30 18.72
N SER A 455 9.73 9.56 18.97
CA SER A 455 8.73 10.62 19.18
C SER A 455 8.03 10.95 17.87
N LEU A 456 6.74 11.30 17.98
CA LEU A 456 5.93 11.70 16.84
C LEU A 456 5.40 13.10 17.08
N LYS A 457 5.49 13.93 16.05
CA LYS A 457 5.09 15.33 16.12
C LYS A 457 4.23 15.67 14.93
N GLY A 458 2.95 15.86 15.21
CA GLY A 458 1.97 16.30 14.24
C GLY A 458 2.33 17.63 13.60
N THR A 459 2.03 17.71 12.30
CA THR A 459 1.92 18.96 11.57
C THR A 459 0.56 19.62 11.84
N ALA A 460 0.12 20.56 11.01
CA ALA A 460 -1.28 20.93 11.03
C ALA A 460 -2.12 19.76 10.51
N GLY A 461 -3.25 19.45 11.17
CA GLY A 461 -4.24 18.52 10.62
C GLY A 461 -4.80 19.03 9.29
N ILE A 462 -5.11 18.10 8.41
CA ILE A 462 -5.55 18.35 7.05
C ILE A 462 -7.03 18.00 6.96
N TYR A 463 -7.84 18.98 6.61
CA TYR A 463 -9.29 18.88 6.59
C TYR A 463 -9.82 19.24 5.20
N VAL A 464 -11.04 18.85 4.89
CA VAL A 464 -11.70 19.22 3.62
C VAL A 464 -11.61 20.73 3.33
N SER A 465 -11.68 21.57 4.37
CA SER A 465 -11.58 23.03 4.27
C SER A 465 -10.18 23.55 3.93
N THR A 466 -9.12 22.81 4.25
CA THR A 466 -7.73 23.20 3.97
C THR A 466 -7.27 22.76 2.60
N VAL A 467 -7.91 21.72 2.03
CA VAL A 467 -7.56 21.15 0.72
C VAL A 467 -8.58 21.42 -0.39
N GLY A 468 -9.53 22.33 -0.15
CA GLY A 468 -10.49 22.74 -1.17
C GLY A 468 -11.52 21.66 -1.55
N VAL A 469 -11.73 20.67 -0.69
CA VAL A 469 -12.80 19.66 -0.83
C VAL A 469 -14.09 20.23 -0.20
N SER A 470 -15.23 19.98 -0.84
CA SER A 470 -16.52 20.42 -0.32
C SER A 470 -16.92 19.60 0.92
N GLY A 471 -17.05 20.24 2.09
CA GLY A 471 -17.61 19.62 3.31
C GLY A 471 -19.11 19.31 3.27
N SER A 472 -19.78 19.45 2.12
CA SER A 472 -21.17 19.03 1.95
C SER A 472 -21.29 17.50 1.91
N GLY A 473 -22.26 16.94 2.62
CA GLY A 473 -22.40 15.49 2.73
C GLY A 473 -21.36 14.91 3.67
N THR A 474 -20.77 13.78 3.27
CA THR A 474 -19.81 13.01 4.06
C THR A 474 -18.60 12.66 3.17
N PRO A 475 -17.70 13.61 2.86
CA PRO A 475 -16.57 13.39 1.95
C PRO A 475 -15.66 12.21 2.30
N LEU A 476 -15.50 11.89 3.59
CA LEU A 476 -14.56 10.88 4.10
C LEU A 476 -13.11 11.11 3.65
N LEU A 477 -12.59 12.34 3.81
CA LEU A 477 -11.17 12.59 3.56
C LEU A 477 -10.29 11.73 4.48
N GLY A 478 -9.25 11.08 3.96
CA GLY A 478 -8.36 10.24 4.77
C GLY A 478 -8.91 8.84 5.03
N ASN A 479 -9.77 8.33 4.16
CA ASN A 479 -10.35 6.99 4.31
C ASN A 479 -9.69 5.92 3.43
N ASN A 480 -8.89 6.33 2.44
CA ASN A 480 -8.05 5.47 1.61
C ASN A 480 -6.81 6.27 1.22
N PHE A 481 -5.63 5.84 1.66
CA PHE A 481 -4.34 6.23 1.13
C PHE A 481 -4.04 5.42 -0.13
N ALA A 482 -2.91 5.69 -0.77
CA ALA A 482 -2.48 4.95 -1.94
C ALA A 482 -1.34 4.02 -1.53
N ASP A 483 -1.43 2.78 -1.99
CA ASP A 483 -0.47 1.72 -1.70
C ASP A 483 0.31 1.29 -2.96
#